data_AF-A0A3E0QNT1-F1
#
_entry.id   AF-A0A3E0QNT1-F1
#
_cell.length_a   1.000
_cell.length_b   1.000
_cell.length_c   1.000
_cell.angle_alpha   90.00
_cell.angle_beta   90.00
_cell.angle_gamma   90.00
#
_symmetry.space_group_name_H-M   'P 1'
#
loop_
_entity.id
_entity.type
_entity.pdbx_description
1 polymer ?
#
loop_
_entity_poly.entity_id
_entity_poly.type
_entity_poly.pdbx_seq_one_letter_code
_entity_poly.pdbx_strand_id
1 'polypeptide(L)'
;AHLTAVAFIDACTLEIERNKKLLVGKAAGMWPWMKLERWLLDYQNLKGIRRAARGMSRRHPAIAPLGHFFRDFEAGCANYQKAEQWFLSFYPELILACQKFVKEHPLSKATGL
;
A
#
# COMPACT_ATOMS: atom_id res chain seq x y z
N ALA A 1 -0.76 22.63 -2.45
CA ALA A 1 0.62 22.18 -2.70
C ALA A 1 0.57 20.70 -3.08
N HIS A 2 1.20 20.30 -4.19
CA HIS A 2 1.34 18.87 -4.50
C HIS A 2 2.30 18.26 -3.48
N LEU A 3 1.78 17.40 -2.60
CA LEU A 3 2.61 16.57 -1.72
C LEU A 3 3.34 15.54 -2.59
N THR A 4 4.67 15.50 -2.52
CA THR A 4 5.43 14.41 -3.12
C THR A 4 5.15 13.12 -2.37
N ALA A 5 5.34 11.97 -3.02
CA ALA A 5 5.18 10.67 -2.36
C ALA A 5 6.07 10.55 -1.09
N VAL A 6 7.29 11.11 -1.14
CA VAL A 6 8.19 11.18 0.01
C VAL A 6 7.58 11.98 1.15
N ALA A 7 7.15 13.22 0.88
CA ALA A 7 6.56 14.09 1.90
C ALA A 7 5.29 13.48 2.52
N PHE A 8 4.47 12.82 1.70
CA PHE A 8 3.29 12.11 2.17
C PHE A 8 3.65 10.93 3.08
N ILE A 9 4.59 10.07 2.67
CA ILE A 9 5.03 8.90 3.46
C ILE A 9 5.68 9.34 4.78
N ASP A 10 6.47 10.42 4.77
CA ASP A 10 7.08 10.98 5.97
C ASP A 10 6.01 11.52 6.93
N ALA A 11 4.97 12.19 6.42
CA ALA A 11 3.83 12.64 7.22
C ALA A 11 3.09 11.46 7.87
N CYS A 12 2.78 10.40 7.10
CA CYS A 12 2.17 9.19 7.63
C CYS A 12 3.07 8.52 8.69
N THR A 13 4.39 8.47 8.46
CA THR A 13 5.34 7.88 9.40
C THR A 13 5.36 8.65 10.72
N LEU A 14 5.35 9.98 10.67
CA LEU A 14 5.25 10.83 11.87
C LEU A 14 3.95 10.62 12.63
N GLU A 15 2.82 10.49 11.92
CA GLU A 15 1.53 10.22 12.53
C GLU A 15 1.48 8.86 13.23
N ILE A 16 2.04 7.82 12.61
CA ILE A 16 2.16 6.50 13.23
C ILE A 16 3.05 6.54 14.47
N GLU A 17 4.18 7.27 14.44
CA GLU A 17 5.04 7.41 15.63
C GLU A 17 4.33 8.13 16.78
N ARG A 18 3.62 9.23 16.50
CA ARG A 18 2.83 9.97 17.50
C ARG A 18 1.77 9.09 18.16
N ASN A 19 1.24 8.12 17.41
CA ASN A 19 0.18 7.23 17.84
C ASN A 19 0.65 5.78 18.00
N LYS A 20 1.95 5.54 18.21
CA LYS A 20 2.55 4.19 18.20
C LYS A 20 1.90 3.23 19.20
N LYS A 21 1.34 3.77 20.30
CA LYS A 21 0.56 3.02 21.29
C LYS A 21 -0.67 2.29 20.72
N LEU A 22 -1.19 2.72 19.56
CA LEU A 22 -2.31 2.09 18.87
C LEU A 22 -1.87 0.86 18.06
N LEU A 23 -0.57 0.71 17.80
CA LEU A 23 -0.04 -0.49 17.15
C LEU A 23 -0.03 -1.63 18.16
N VAL A 24 -0.73 -2.72 17.84
CA VAL A 24 -0.83 -3.91 18.68
C VAL A 24 -0.45 -5.17 17.90
N GLY A 25 -0.03 -6.21 18.62
CA GLY A 25 0.31 -7.51 18.04
C GLY A 25 1.38 -7.42 16.94
N LYS A 26 1.10 -8.05 15.78
CA LYS A 26 2.03 -8.08 14.65
C LYS A 26 2.40 -6.70 14.11
N ALA A 27 1.46 -5.74 14.16
CA ALA A 27 1.71 -4.38 13.65
C ALA A 27 2.80 -3.67 14.46
N ALA A 28 2.78 -3.80 15.79
CA ALA A 28 3.79 -3.24 16.68
C ALA A 28 5.18 -3.84 16.42
N GLY A 29 5.25 -5.16 16.17
CA GLY A 29 6.49 -5.85 15.85
C GLY A 29 7.04 -5.53 14.46
N MET A 30 6.17 -5.30 13.47
CA MET A 30 6.58 -4.99 12.09
C MET A 30 7.04 -3.54 11.92
N TRP A 31 6.42 -2.59 12.63
CA TRP A 31 6.63 -1.16 12.40
C TRP A 31 8.09 -0.69 12.42
N PRO A 32 8.94 -1.09 13.41
CA PRO A 32 10.34 -0.69 13.43
C PRO A 32 11.08 -1.07 12.14
N TRP A 33 10.82 -2.26 11.62
CA TRP A 33 11.42 -2.76 10.37
C TRP A 33 10.85 -2.07 9.14
N MET A 34 9.53 -1.87 9.10
CA MET A 34 8.87 -1.16 8.00
C MET A 34 9.46 0.24 7.78
N LYS A 35 9.73 0.94 8.89
CA LYS A 35 10.35 2.27 8.89
C LYS A 35 11.83 2.21 8.52
N LEU A 36 12.61 1.36 9.18
CA LEU A 36 14.06 1.22 8.96
C LEU A 36 14.38 0.93 7.49
N GLU A 37 13.62 0.00 6.91
CA GLU A 37 13.81 -0.49 5.54
C GLU A 37 13.00 0.33 4.51
N ARG A 38 12.37 1.43 4.94
CA ARG A 38 11.56 2.35 4.11
C ARG A 38 10.57 1.63 3.16
N TRP A 39 9.87 0.61 3.66
CA TRP A 39 9.04 -0.26 2.82
C TRP A 39 8.02 0.50 1.97
N LEU A 40 7.38 1.53 2.54
CA LEU A 40 6.39 2.34 1.84
C LEU A 40 7.01 3.09 0.65
N LEU A 41 8.22 3.62 0.81
CA LEU A 41 8.90 4.32 -0.26
C LEU A 41 9.34 3.35 -1.36
N ASP A 42 9.75 2.14 -0.97
CA ASP A 42 10.20 1.14 -1.94
C ASP A 42 9.08 0.65 -2.87
N TYR A 43 7.82 0.76 -2.48
CA TYR A 43 6.69 0.49 -3.39
C TYR A 43 6.58 1.45 -4.57
N GLN A 44 7.28 2.59 -4.56
CA GLN A 44 7.28 3.52 -5.71
C GLN A 44 7.99 2.94 -6.95
N ASN A 45 8.80 1.88 -6.79
CA ASN A 45 9.60 1.33 -7.87
C ASN A 45 9.47 -0.20 -7.96
N LEU A 46 9.68 -0.73 -9.17
CA LEU A 46 9.53 -2.17 -9.44
C LEU A 46 10.46 -3.03 -8.58
N LYS A 47 11.67 -2.55 -8.27
CA LYS A 47 12.62 -3.29 -7.43
C LYS A 47 12.06 -3.53 -6.02
N GLY A 48 11.47 -2.51 -5.41
CA GLY A 48 10.84 -2.65 -4.09
C GLY A 48 9.60 -3.54 -4.11
N ILE A 49 8.74 -3.41 -5.13
CA ILE A 49 7.59 -4.28 -5.35
C ILE A 49 8.03 -5.75 -5.49
N ARG A 50 9.06 -6.03 -6.29
CA ARG A 50 9.65 -7.38 -6.45
C ARG A 50 10.15 -7.94 -5.11
N ARG A 51 10.86 -7.13 -4.32
CA ARG A 51 11.38 -7.55 -3.01
C ARG A 51 10.24 -7.93 -2.07
N ALA A 52 9.18 -7.13 -2.03
CA ALA A 52 8.00 -7.42 -1.23
C ALA A 52 7.28 -8.68 -1.71
N ALA A 53 7.04 -8.82 -3.01
CA ALA A 53 6.41 -10.01 -3.60
C ALA A 53 7.18 -11.30 -3.29
N ARG A 54 8.52 -11.27 -3.38
CA ARG A 54 9.39 -12.38 -2.99
C ARG A 54 9.29 -12.70 -1.49
N GLY A 55 9.29 -11.68 -0.64
CA GLY A 55 9.16 -11.86 0.81
C GLY A 55 7.78 -12.42 1.21
N MET A 56 6.72 -12.03 0.52
CA MET A 56 5.37 -12.52 0.74
C MET A 56 5.19 -13.96 0.24
N SER A 57 5.58 -14.24 -1.00
CA SER A 57 5.52 -15.59 -1.60
C SER A 57 6.31 -16.63 -0.81
N ARG A 58 7.46 -16.26 -0.23
CA ARG A 58 8.22 -17.17 0.66
C ARG A 58 7.48 -17.53 1.96
N ARG A 59 6.66 -16.61 2.48
CA ARG A 59 5.93 -16.81 3.75
C ARG A 59 4.57 -17.48 3.57
N HIS A 60 4.00 -17.39 2.36
CA HIS A 60 2.63 -17.81 2.10
C HIS A 60 2.51 -18.57 0.76
N PRO A 61 2.38 -19.91 0.79
CA PRO A 61 2.32 -20.73 -0.42
C PRO A 61 1.20 -20.34 -1.39
N ALA A 62 0.04 -19.92 -0.87
CA ALA A 62 -1.11 -19.52 -1.68
C ALA A 62 -0.83 -18.33 -2.62
N ILE A 63 0.18 -17.51 -2.31
CA ILE A 63 0.60 -16.36 -3.13
C ILE A 63 2.00 -16.57 -3.73
N ALA A 64 2.48 -17.82 -3.81
CA ALA A 64 3.69 -18.15 -4.56
C ALA A 64 3.67 -17.62 -6.01
N PRO A 65 2.54 -17.68 -6.76
CA PRO A 65 2.45 -17.11 -8.11
C PRO A 65 2.81 -15.62 -8.19
N LEU A 66 2.57 -14.85 -7.12
CA LEU A 66 2.89 -13.42 -7.07
C LEU A 66 4.40 -13.17 -7.17
N GLY A 67 5.21 -14.03 -6.53
CA GLY A 67 6.66 -13.95 -6.61
C GLY A 67 7.16 -14.20 -8.02
N HIS A 68 6.55 -15.16 -8.73
CA HIS A 68 6.88 -15.46 -10.13
C HIS A 68 6.45 -14.33 -11.07
N PHE A 69 5.24 -13.80 -10.88
CA PHE A 69 4.72 -12.70 -11.68
C PHE A 69 5.69 -11.51 -11.69
N PHE A 70 6.15 -11.09 -10.51
CA PHE A 70 7.01 -9.92 -10.39
C PHE A 70 8.48 -10.17 -10.78
N ARG A 71 8.94 -11.43 -10.80
CA ARG A 71 10.34 -11.77 -11.15
C ARG A 71 10.74 -11.21 -12.51
N ASP A 72 9.85 -11.37 -13.49
CA ASP A 72 10.08 -11.00 -14.89
C ASP A 72 9.24 -9.76 -15.29
N PHE A 73 8.70 -9.03 -14.31
CA PHE A 73 7.84 -7.87 -14.51
C PHE A 73 8.65 -6.60 -14.67
N GLU A 74 8.79 -6.11 -15.90
CA GLU A 74 9.55 -4.91 -16.28
C GLU A 74 8.68 -3.88 -16.98
N ALA A 75 9.05 -2.61 -16.85
CA ALA A 75 8.37 -1.53 -17.55
C ALA A 75 8.36 -1.81 -19.07
N GLY A 76 7.18 -1.75 -19.67
CA GLY A 76 6.99 -1.99 -21.10
C GLY A 76 6.81 -3.45 -21.52
N CYS A 77 6.95 -4.44 -20.61
CA CYS A 77 6.62 -5.82 -20.96
C CYS A 77 5.09 -6.02 -21.06
N ALA A 78 4.65 -7.07 -21.75
CA ALA A 78 3.22 -7.33 -21.97
C ALA A 78 2.41 -7.46 -20.67
N ASN A 79 3.01 -8.03 -19.62
CA ASN A 79 2.35 -8.14 -18.31
C ASN A 79 2.24 -6.79 -17.61
N TYR A 80 3.25 -5.92 -17.76
CA TYR A 80 3.19 -4.54 -17.26
C TYR A 80 2.09 -3.75 -17.93
N GLN A 81 2.00 -3.81 -19.26
CA GLN A 81 0.97 -3.11 -20.02
C GLN A 81 -0.44 -3.56 -19.63
N LYS A 82 -0.65 -4.86 -19.43
CA LYS A 82 -1.93 -5.39 -18.91
C LYS A 82 -2.24 -4.87 -17.50
N ALA A 83 -1.26 -4.92 -16.60
CA ALA A 83 -1.43 -4.45 -15.23
C ALA A 83 -1.73 -2.94 -15.18
N GLU A 84 -1.06 -2.15 -16.02
CA GLU A 84 -1.29 -0.71 -16.18
C GLU A 84 -2.69 -0.44 -16.71
N GLN A 85 -3.14 -1.15 -17.74
CA GLN A 85 -4.51 -1.04 -18.25
C GLN A 85 -5.56 -1.39 -17.21
N TRP A 86 -5.36 -2.47 -16.45
CA TRP A 86 -6.24 -2.83 -15.34
C TRP A 86 -6.27 -1.76 -14.26
N PHE A 87 -5.11 -1.20 -13.91
CA PHE A 87 -5.04 -0.11 -12.94
C PHE A 87 -5.80 1.13 -13.44
N LEU A 88 -5.54 1.56 -14.68
CA LEU A 88 -6.16 2.76 -15.26
C LEU A 88 -7.68 2.62 -15.45
N SER A 89 -8.17 1.41 -15.72
CA SER A 89 -9.62 1.14 -15.82
C SER A 89 -10.27 1.03 -14.44
N PHE A 90 -9.65 0.32 -13.49
CA PHE A 90 -10.23 0.06 -12.18
C PHE A 90 -10.14 1.26 -11.22
N TYR A 91 -9.06 2.04 -11.26
CA TYR A 91 -8.81 3.06 -10.25
C TYR A 91 -9.90 4.15 -10.18
N PRO A 92 -10.45 4.65 -11.30
CA PRO A 92 -11.61 5.55 -11.26
C PRO A 92 -12.84 4.92 -10.59
N GLU A 93 -13.12 3.65 -10.84
CA GLU A 93 -14.25 2.93 -10.23
C GLU A 93 -14.06 2.79 -8.71
N LEU A 94 -12.84 2.49 -8.26
CA LEU A 94 -12.50 2.44 -6.84
C LEU A 94 -12.75 3.79 -6.15
N ILE A 95 -12.32 4.89 -6.77
CA ILE A 95 -12.54 6.24 -6.23
C ILE A 95 -14.05 6.53 -6.10
N LEU A 96 -14.84 6.23 -7.13
CA LEU A 96 -16.28 6.40 -7.10
C LEU A 96 -16.94 5.56 -6.00
N ALA A 97 -16.52 4.30 -5.85
CA ALA A 97 -17.01 3.42 -4.79
C ALA A 97 -16.69 3.95 -3.39
N CYS A 98 -15.46 4.43 -3.16
CA CYS A 98 -15.06 5.05 -1.89
C CYS A 98 -15.87 6.32 -1.59
N GLN A 99 -16.07 7.19 -2.58
CA GLN A 99 -16.87 8.41 -2.41
C GLN A 99 -18.33 8.10 -2.09
N LYS A 100 -18.90 7.11 -2.79
CA LYS A 100 -20.25 6.60 -2.52
C LYS A 100 -20.36 6.08 -1.09
N PHE A 101 -19.41 5.25 -0.65
CA PHE A 101 -19.38 4.72 0.72
C PHE A 101 -19.35 5.83 1.77
N VAL A 102 -18.48 6.83 1.63
CA VAL A 102 -18.40 7.96 2.58
C VAL A 102 -19.70 8.77 2.62
N LYS A 103 -20.36 8.94 1.46
CA LYS A 103 -21.64 9.65 1.37
C LYS A 103 -22.79 8.86 2.05
N GLU A 104 -22.81 7.55 1.88
CA GLU A 104 -23.86 6.66 2.41
C GLU A 104 -23.64 6.33 3.90
N HIS A 105 -22.40 6.38 4.36
CA HIS A 105 -21.99 6.17 5.74
C HIS A 105 -21.31 7.42 6.30
N PRO A 106 -22.01 8.56 6.40
CA PRO A 106 -21.45 9.73 7.03
C PRO A 106 -21.06 9.33 8.46
N LEU A 107 -19.82 9.61 8.84
CA LEU A 107 -19.41 9.50 10.23
C LEU A 107 -20.41 10.33 11.03
N SER A 108 -21.32 9.67 11.75
CA SER A 108 -22.22 10.36 12.66
C SER A 108 -21.32 11.21 13.52
N LYS A 109 -21.56 12.53 13.58
CA LYS A 109 -20.99 13.37 14.64
C LYS A 109 -21.07 12.54 15.90
N ALA A 110 -19.95 12.31 16.57
CA ALA A 110 -19.96 11.79 17.92
C ALA A 110 -20.85 12.73 18.74
N THR A 111 -22.13 12.39 18.82
CA THR A 111 -23.14 13.10 19.58
C THR A 111 -22.87 12.73 21.02
N GLY A 112 -22.34 13.71 21.75
CA GLY A 112 -22.54 13.92 23.17
C GLY A 112 -22.21 12.76 24.09
N LEU A 113 -21.05 12.85 24.74
CA LEU A 113 -20.87 12.62 26.18
C LEU A 113 -19.70 13.48 26.66
#